data_AF-A0A963JWD3-F1
#
_entry.id   AF-A0A963JWD3-F1
#
_cell.length_a   1.000
_cell.length_b   1.000
_cell.length_c   1.000
_cell.angle_alpha   90.00
_cell.angle_beta   90.00
_cell.angle_gamma   90.00
#
_symmetry.space_group_name_H-M   'P 1'
#
loop_
_entity.id
_entity.type
_entity.pdbx_description
1 polymer ?
#
loop_
_entity_poly.entity_id
_entity_poly.type
_entity_poly.pdbx_seq_one_letter_code
_entity_poly.pdbx_strand_id
1 'polypeptide(L)'
;MEIKGRDLMNGVPKEIVISQRQIAESLAEPVNAIIEAVKVALEHTAPELSADIVDKGIVLTGGGSLLGNLDFVLRHSTGLPVSQADEPLNCVALGTGRCLEDMKGLKHVLHTAY
;
A
#
# COMPACT_ATOMS: atom_id res chain seq x y z
N MET A 1 -11.86 18.82 8.99
CA MET A 1 -11.88 17.97 10.19
C MET A 1 -11.35 18.78 11.35
N GLU A 2 -12.08 18.81 12.46
CA GLU A 2 -11.62 19.44 13.72
C GLU A 2 -10.69 18.48 14.45
N ILE A 3 -9.50 18.96 14.83
CA ILE A 3 -8.48 18.19 15.54
C ILE A 3 -8.13 18.89 16.83
N LYS A 4 -8.18 18.14 17.92
CA LYS A 4 -7.78 18.58 19.25
C LYS A 4 -6.32 18.19 19.49
N GLY A 5 -5.56 19.11 20.05
CA GLY A 5 -4.16 18.92 20.39
C GLY A 5 -3.69 19.89 21.45
N ARG A 6 -2.38 19.99 21.60
CA ARG A 6 -1.73 20.93 22.52
C ARG A 6 -1.10 22.08 21.73
N ASP A 7 -1.44 23.30 22.09
CA ASP A 7 -0.75 24.48 21.55
C ASP A 7 0.69 24.50 22.08
N LEU A 8 1.67 24.51 21.17
CA LEU A 8 3.09 24.44 21.52
C LEU A 8 3.62 25.71 22.20
N MET A 9 3.02 26.88 21.94
CA MET A 9 3.46 28.15 22.54
C MET A 9 2.91 28.31 23.95
N ASN A 10 1.60 28.08 24.12
CA ASN A 10 0.91 28.34 25.38
C ASN A 10 0.77 27.10 26.27
N GLY A 11 1.05 25.91 25.72
CA GLY A 11 0.99 24.64 26.44
C GLY A 11 -0.42 24.13 26.76
N VAL A 12 -1.47 24.82 26.31
CA VAL A 12 -2.88 24.54 26.61
C VAL A 12 -3.57 23.74 25.50
N PRO A 13 -4.67 23.02 25.78
CA PRO A 13 -5.48 22.38 24.75
C PRO A 13 -6.00 23.38 23.71
N LYS A 14 -5.95 23.01 22.44
CA LYS A 14 -6.43 23.81 21.32
C LYS A 14 -7.05 22.92 20.27
N GLU A 15 -8.04 23.48 19.58
CA GLU A 15 -8.72 22.84 18.45
C GLU A 15 -8.42 23.63 17.18
N ILE A 16 -8.06 22.91 16.11
CA ILE A 16 -7.81 23.48 14.80
C ILE A 16 -8.58 22.71 13.73
N VAL A 17 -9.01 23.40 12.69
CA VAL A 17 -9.62 22.77 11.52
C VAL A 17 -8.53 22.46 10.50
N ILE A 18 -8.41 21.19 10.11
CA ILE A 18 -7.55 20.76 9.01
C ILE A 18 -8.38 20.33 7.80
N SER A 19 -7.88 20.68 6.62
CA SER A 19 -8.46 20.30 5.33
C SER A 19 -7.84 19.02 4.79
N GLN A 20 -8.55 18.33 3.89
CA GLN A 20 -7.98 17.18 3.16
C GLN A 20 -6.73 17.56 2.36
N ARG A 21 -6.67 18.79 1.83
CA ARG A 21 -5.50 19.32 1.12
C ARG A 21 -4.25 19.34 2.01
N GLN A 22 -4.37 19.86 3.24
CA GLN A 22 -3.24 19.89 4.19
C GLN A 22 -2.78 18.48 4.58
N ILE A 23 -3.72 17.54 4.73
CA ILE A 23 -3.38 16.13 4.99
C ILE A 23 -2.62 15.54 3.79
N ALA A 24 -3.10 15.75 2.57
CA ALA A 24 -2.44 15.27 1.36
C ALA A 24 -1.03 15.85 1.18
N GLU A 25 -0.87 17.17 1.39
CA GLU A 25 0.44 17.84 1.35
C GLU A 25 1.39 17.28 2.41
N SER A 26 0.88 16.98 3.62
CA SER A 26 1.68 16.39 4.70
C SER A 26 2.10 14.94 4.44
N LEU A 27 1.33 14.21 3.63
CA LEU A 27 1.60 12.81 3.25
C LEU A 27 2.36 12.68 1.93
N ALA A 28 2.66 13.78 1.24
CA ALA A 28 3.23 13.75 -0.10
C ALA A 28 4.58 13.02 -0.17
N GLU A 29 5.48 13.30 0.78
CA GLU A 29 6.80 12.66 0.86
C GLU A 29 6.72 11.12 1.02
N PRO A 30 6.05 10.56 2.04
CA PRO A 30 5.96 9.11 2.19
C PRO A 30 5.19 8.44 1.05
N VAL A 31 4.15 9.09 0.50
CA VAL A 31 3.43 8.56 -0.67
C VAL A 31 4.35 8.51 -1.89
N ASN A 32 5.16 9.54 -2.13
CA ASN A 32 6.14 9.53 -3.22
C ASN A 32 7.19 8.43 -3.04
N ALA A 33 7.63 8.15 -1.81
CA ALA A 33 8.54 7.04 -1.55
C ALA A 33 7.93 5.68 -1.93
N ILE A 34 6.63 5.48 -1.68
CA ILE A 34 5.90 4.27 -2.12
C ILE A 34 5.84 4.19 -3.65
N ILE A 35 5.52 5.30 -4.32
CA ILE A 35 5.47 5.36 -5.79
C ILE A 35 6.83 5.00 -6.39
N GLU A 36 7.91 5.57 -5.84
CA GLU A 36 9.27 5.32 -6.33
C GLU A 36 9.68 3.86 -6.14
N ALA A 37 9.39 3.27 -4.97
CA ALA A 37 9.66 1.86 -4.73
C ALA A 37 8.93 0.95 -5.74
N VAL A 38 7.68 1.29 -6.09
CA VAL A 38 6.92 0.56 -7.12
C VAL A 38 7.57 0.71 -8.49
N LYS A 39 7.99 1.91 -8.89
CA LYS A 39 8.67 2.14 -10.17
C LYS A 39 9.97 1.36 -10.28
N VAL A 40 10.81 1.44 -9.25
CA VAL A 40 12.07 0.69 -9.20
C VAL A 40 11.82 -0.82 -9.32
N ALA A 41 10.78 -1.35 -8.65
CA ALA A 41 10.43 -2.77 -8.79
C ALA A 41 10.02 -3.14 -10.22
N LEU A 42 9.27 -2.27 -10.91
CA LEU A 42 8.87 -2.48 -12.30
C LEU A 42 10.07 -2.40 -13.26
N GLU A 43 11.00 -1.49 -13.03
CA GLU A 43 12.23 -1.36 -13.84
C GLU A 43 13.14 -2.59 -13.76
N HIS A 44 13.15 -3.28 -12.62
CA HIS A 44 13.90 -4.52 -12.40
C HIS A 44 13.11 -5.79 -12.76
N THR A 45 11.89 -5.67 -13.26
CA THR A 45 11.09 -6.84 -13.67
C THR A 45 11.53 -7.36 -15.04
N ALA A 46 11.72 -8.68 -15.15
CA ALA A 46 12.12 -9.31 -16.40
C ALA A 46 11.07 -9.06 -17.51
N PRO A 47 11.47 -8.85 -18.77
CA PRO A 47 10.55 -8.53 -19.86
C PRO A 47 9.41 -9.53 -20.05
N GLU A 48 9.68 -10.82 -19.82
CA GLU A 48 8.67 -11.89 -19.90
C GLU A 48 7.52 -11.74 -18.88
N LEU A 49 7.76 -11.08 -17.75
CA LEU A 49 6.76 -10.84 -16.70
C LEU A 49 6.08 -9.47 -16.86
N SER A 50 6.73 -8.53 -17.53
CA SER A 50 6.20 -7.17 -17.73
C SER A 50 4.91 -7.17 -18.55
N ALA A 51 4.77 -8.05 -19.54
CA ALA A 51 3.54 -8.19 -20.33
C ALA A 51 2.34 -8.59 -19.45
N ASP A 52 2.55 -9.56 -18.56
CA ASP A 52 1.55 -10.02 -17.61
C ASP A 52 1.11 -8.91 -16.63
N ILE A 53 2.04 -8.06 -16.20
CA ILE A 53 1.76 -6.91 -15.31
C ILE A 53 1.00 -5.81 -16.05
N VAL A 54 1.28 -5.57 -17.34
CA VAL A 54 0.52 -4.61 -18.15
C VAL A 54 -0.97 -5.01 -18.22
N ASP A 55 -1.24 -6.31 -18.37
CA ASP A 55 -2.61 -6.82 -18.49
C ASP A 55 -3.32 -6.94 -17.14
N LYS A 56 -2.66 -7.51 -16.13
CA LYS A 56 -3.27 -7.81 -14.81
C LYS A 56 -3.15 -6.66 -13.81
N GLY A 57 -2.15 -5.80 -13.98
CA GLY A 57 -1.89 -4.67 -13.11
C GLY A 57 -1.27 -5.02 -11.75
N ILE A 58 -1.38 -4.05 -10.85
CA ILE A 58 -0.86 -4.10 -9.47
C ILE A 58 -2.05 -4.34 -8.51
N VAL A 59 -1.86 -5.19 -7.52
CA VAL A 59 -2.83 -5.41 -6.43
C VAL A 59 -2.26 -4.85 -5.13
N LEU A 60 -2.97 -3.89 -4.52
CA LEU A 60 -2.63 -3.33 -3.23
C LEU A 60 -3.21 -4.16 -2.09
N THR A 61 -2.41 -4.37 -1.06
CA THR A 61 -2.78 -5.12 0.14
C THR A 61 -2.22 -4.44 1.40
N GLY A 62 -2.61 -4.91 2.58
CA GLY A 62 -2.24 -4.35 3.88
C GLY A 62 -3.01 -3.07 4.24
N GLY A 63 -2.88 -2.62 5.49
CA GLY A 63 -3.60 -1.45 5.99
C GLY A 63 -3.21 -0.14 5.30
N GLY A 64 -1.96 -0.02 4.84
CA GLY A 64 -1.51 1.15 4.08
C GLY A 64 -2.24 1.35 2.75
N SER A 65 -2.76 0.28 2.15
CA SER A 65 -3.57 0.38 0.93
C SER A 65 -4.90 1.11 1.13
N LEU A 66 -5.39 1.21 2.36
CA LEU A 66 -6.65 1.89 2.70
C LEU A 66 -6.53 3.42 2.71
N LEU A 67 -5.32 3.96 2.46
CA LEU A 67 -5.15 5.38 2.26
C LEU A 67 -5.95 5.82 1.03
N GLY A 68 -6.85 6.78 1.22
CA GLY A 68 -7.77 7.21 0.18
C GLY A 68 -7.04 7.62 -1.10
N ASN A 69 -7.50 7.06 -2.23
CA ASN A 69 -6.99 7.32 -3.59
C ASN A 69 -5.52 6.92 -3.84
N LEU A 70 -4.92 6.07 -2.99
CA LEU A 70 -3.56 5.59 -3.23
C LEU A 70 -3.47 4.75 -4.53
N ASP A 71 -4.50 3.96 -4.81
CA ASP A 71 -4.65 3.20 -6.05
C ASP A 71 -4.67 4.12 -7.28
N PHE A 72 -5.42 5.22 -7.21
CA PHE A 72 -5.51 6.21 -8.29
C PHE A 72 -4.15 6.89 -8.54
N VAL A 73 -3.47 7.30 -7.48
CA VAL A 73 -2.16 7.97 -7.57
C VAL A 73 -1.11 7.02 -8.17
N LEU A 74 -1.10 5.76 -7.75
CA LEU A 74 -0.20 4.75 -8.30
C LEU A 74 -0.52 4.45 -9.77
N ARG A 75 -1.80 4.31 -10.13
CA ARG A 75 -2.25 4.12 -11.52
C ARG A 75 -1.78 5.26 -12.40
N HIS A 76 -1.95 6.50 -11.96
CA HIS A 76 -1.50 7.67 -12.72
C HIS A 76 0.03 7.72 -12.87
N SER A 77 0.75 7.35 -11.81
CA SER A 77 2.22 7.45 -11.77
C SER A 77 2.93 6.32 -12.52
N THR A 78 2.29 5.15 -12.64
CA THR A 78 2.87 3.95 -13.29
C THR A 78 2.29 3.68 -14.67
N GLY A 79 1.09 4.21 -14.98
CA GLY A 79 0.36 3.90 -16.20
C GLY A 79 -0.28 2.51 -16.23
N LEU A 80 -0.18 1.74 -15.13
CA LEU A 80 -0.68 0.37 -15.02
C LEU A 80 -2.02 0.32 -14.30
N PRO A 81 -2.89 -0.65 -14.58
CA PRO A 81 -4.06 -0.91 -13.75
C PRO A 81 -3.63 -1.15 -12.30
N VAL A 82 -4.37 -0.59 -11.34
CA VAL A 82 -4.13 -0.80 -9.90
C VAL A 82 -5.45 -1.12 -9.25
N SER A 83 -5.50 -2.17 -8.45
CA SER A 83 -6.69 -2.59 -7.71
C SER A 83 -6.36 -2.79 -6.24
N GLN A 84 -7.36 -2.70 -5.38
CA GLN A 84 -7.21 -3.07 -3.97
C GLN A 84 -7.77 -4.48 -3.78
N ALA A 85 -7.09 -5.29 -2.97
CA ALA A 85 -7.60 -6.61 -2.57
C ALA A 85 -8.91 -6.48 -1.77
N ASP A 86 -9.78 -7.49 -1.84
CA ASP A 86 -11.10 -7.47 -1.17
C ASP A 86 -10.99 -7.34 0.36
N GLU A 87 -10.02 -8.05 0.95
CA GLU A 87 -9.74 -8.04 2.39
C GLU A 87 -8.29 -7.65 2.66
N PRO A 88 -7.89 -6.38 2.40
CA PRO A 88 -6.48 -6.00 2.37
C PRO A 88 -5.78 -6.17 3.72
N LEU A 89 -6.51 -6.02 4.84
CA LEU A 89 -5.99 -6.26 6.19
C LEU A 89 -5.73 -7.74 6.49
N ASN A 90 -6.47 -8.64 5.84
CA ASN A 90 -6.44 -10.07 6.14
C ASN A 90 -5.60 -10.88 5.14
N CYS A 91 -5.20 -10.30 4.00
CA CYS A 91 -4.50 -11.01 2.93
C CYS A 91 -3.32 -11.87 3.41
N VAL A 92 -2.50 -11.35 4.34
CA VAL A 92 -1.35 -12.11 4.87
C VAL A 92 -1.83 -13.34 5.63
N ALA A 93 -2.72 -13.17 6.60
CA ALA A 93 -3.25 -14.27 7.42
C ALA A 93 -3.99 -15.31 6.56
N LEU A 94 -4.83 -14.86 5.62
CA LEU A 94 -5.57 -15.73 4.71
C LEU A 94 -4.62 -16.50 3.77
N GLY A 95 -3.59 -15.84 3.24
CA GLY A 95 -2.57 -16.48 2.40
C GLY A 95 -1.78 -17.55 3.16
N THR A 96 -1.39 -17.25 4.41
CA THR A 96 -0.75 -18.23 5.29
C THR A 96 -1.66 -19.42 5.60
N GLY A 97 -2.94 -19.17 5.90
CA GLY A 97 -3.94 -20.21 6.14
C GLY A 97 -4.12 -21.14 4.94
N ARG A 98 -4.23 -20.58 3.72
CA ARG A 98 -4.30 -21.37 2.47
C ARG A 98 -3.05 -22.23 2.25
N CYS A 99 -1.87 -21.72 2.61
CA CYS A 99 -0.64 -22.51 2.54
C CYS A 99 -0.64 -23.71 3.50
N LEU A 100 -1.28 -23.58 4.67
CA LEU A 100 -1.45 -24.67 5.61
C LEU A 100 -2.45 -25.72 5.10
N GLU A 101 -3.52 -25.27 4.45
CA GLU A 101 -4.54 -26.15 3.85
C GLU A 101 -3.99 -26.96 2.66
N ASP A 102 -3.14 -26.36 1.82
CA ASP A 102 -2.44 -27.02 0.71
C ASP A 102 -0.93 -27.10 0.92
N MET A 103 -0.51 -27.70 2.04
CA MET A 103 0.92 -27.88 2.35
C MET A 103 1.67 -28.72 1.30
N LYS A 104 0.98 -29.58 0.54
CA LYS A 104 1.63 -30.41 -0.48
C LYS A 104 1.92 -29.62 -1.75
N GLY A 105 0.93 -28.87 -2.27
CA GLY A 105 1.10 -28.03 -3.46
C GLY A 105 2.01 -26.82 -3.20
N LEU A 106 1.92 -26.26 -2.00
CA LEU A 106 2.67 -25.06 -1.60
C LEU A 106 3.93 -25.36 -0.78
N LYS A 107 4.39 -26.62 -0.73
CA LYS A 107 5.60 -27.00 0.02
C LYS A 107 6.81 -26.14 -0.31
N HIS A 108 6.94 -25.70 -1.57
CA HIS A 108 8.09 -24.93 -2.06
C HIS A 108 8.16 -23.50 -1.53
N VAL A 109 7.05 -22.94 -1.00
CA VAL A 109 7.07 -21.62 -0.35
C VAL A 109 7.35 -21.71 1.15
N LEU A 110 7.35 -22.92 1.72
CA LEU A 110 7.62 -23.17 3.13
C LEU A 110 9.12 -23.46 3.31
N HIS A 111 9.77 -22.64 4.12
CA HIS A 111 11.13 -22.88 4.57
C HIS A 111 11.14 -23.08 6.09
N THR A 112 11.92 -24.03 6.56
CA THR A 112 12.28 -24.11 7.98
C THR A 112 13.14 -22.89 8.29
N ALA A 113 12.61 -21.94 9.04
CA ALA A 113 13.46 -21.08 9.82
C ALA A 113 13.96 -21.95 10.99
N TYR A 114 15.28 -22.05 11.12
CA TYR A 114 16.05 -22.94 12.01
C TYR A 114 16.38 -24.34 11.46
#